data_AF-A0A2E9BB60-F1
#
_entry.id   AF-A0A2E9BB60-F1
#
_cell.length_a   1.000
_cell.length_b   1.000
_cell.length_c   1.000
_cell.angle_alpha   90.00
_cell.angle_beta   90.00
_cell.angle_gamma   90.00
#
_symmetry.space_group_name_H-M   'P 1'
#
loop_
_entity.id
_entity.type
_entity.pdbx_description
1 polymer ?
#
loop_
_entity_poly.entity_id
_entity_poly.type
_entity_poly.pdbx_seq_one_letter_code
_entity_poly.pdbx_strand_id
1 'polypeptide(L)'
;MQQWARFVWSDSGLWPGPINFNDHRLYSHPLHIEFRNNEIYRTPLNKLRDFIENHGDVQVDCNSKSHKEVMDLLMLGCNRVSIDIFTKNNEIELCHAVSEQLILAITLPSNLSLTYLTDTLFPRLNEVKDLGPSSVLIISKRKGDLAFVIDKIPKDLRNYFSWLLAPEEGDTVPISNNQNILGWILDGERRIGV
;
A
#
# COMPACT_ATOMS: atom_id res chain seq x y z
N MET A 1 -7.14 -12.65 8.41
CA MET A 1 -7.03 -11.41 7.61
C MET A 1 -6.09 -10.48 8.35
N GLN A 2 -5.06 -9.96 7.68
CA GLN A 2 -4.04 -9.12 8.32
C GLN A 2 -4.58 -7.71 8.59
N GLN A 3 -4.07 -7.04 9.63
CA GLN A 3 -4.35 -5.62 9.90
C GLN A 3 -3.02 -4.91 10.12
N TRP A 4 -2.76 -3.86 9.35
CA TRP A 4 -1.54 -3.07 9.38
C TRP A 4 -1.84 -1.69 9.95
N ALA A 5 -1.00 -1.22 10.87
CA ALA A 5 -1.05 0.15 11.38
C ALA A 5 -0.42 1.09 10.34
N ARG A 6 -1.26 1.92 9.73
CA ARG A 6 -0.91 2.85 8.65
C ARG A 6 -0.35 4.13 9.24
N PHE A 7 0.86 4.46 8.84
CA PHE A 7 1.49 5.73 9.16
C PHE A 7 2.09 6.38 7.91
N VAL A 8 2.14 7.70 7.93
CA VAL A 8 2.89 8.52 6.97
C VAL A 8 4.21 8.90 7.61
N TRP A 9 5.30 8.64 6.92
CA TRP A 9 6.63 9.04 7.34
C TRP A 9 6.81 10.56 7.22
N SER A 10 7.35 11.19 8.26
CA SER A 10 7.76 12.61 8.27
C SER A 10 9.12 12.80 8.92
N ASP A 11 9.72 13.99 8.84
CA ASP A 11 11.02 14.25 9.46
C ASP A 11 11.00 14.19 11.00
N SER A 12 9.85 14.47 11.61
CA SER A 12 9.67 14.54 13.06
C SER A 12 9.05 13.28 13.68
N GLY A 13 8.66 12.31 12.87
CA GLY A 13 8.02 11.08 13.33
C GLY A 13 7.04 10.50 12.30
N LEU A 14 6.17 9.63 12.79
CA LEU A 14 5.08 9.01 12.05
C LEU A 14 3.78 9.79 12.29
N TRP A 15 2.85 9.77 11.33
CA TRP A 15 1.51 10.38 11.43
C TRP A 15 0.42 9.39 10.99
N PRO A 16 -0.82 9.38 11.52
CA PRO A 16 -1.44 10.35 12.44
C PRO A 16 -0.88 10.29 13.88
N GLY A 17 -1.00 11.44 14.58
CA GLY A 17 -0.30 11.80 15.83
C GLY A 17 1.21 11.85 15.63
N PRO A 18 2.00 12.86 16.07
CA PRO A 18 3.45 12.76 15.88
C PRO A 18 4.01 11.65 16.80
N ILE A 19 4.02 10.41 16.30
CA ILE A 19 4.54 9.23 17.00
C ILE A 19 6.04 9.16 16.74
N ASN A 20 6.82 9.01 17.81
CA ASN A 20 8.26 8.87 17.68
C ASN A 20 8.60 7.53 17.00
N PHE A 21 9.63 7.51 16.15
CA PHE A 21 10.10 6.29 15.51
C PHE A 21 10.48 5.18 16.49
N ASN A 22 10.84 5.51 17.73
CA ASN A 22 11.22 4.56 18.76
C ASN A 22 10.08 4.30 19.77
N ASP A 23 8.84 4.69 19.45
CA ASP A 23 7.70 4.45 20.33
C ASP A 23 7.46 2.94 20.49
N HIS A 24 7.62 2.46 21.73
CA HIS A 24 7.54 1.04 22.07
C HIS A 24 6.22 0.37 21.68
N ARG A 25 5.14 1.15 21.52
CA ARG A 25 3.85 0.63 21.08
C ARG A 25 3.93 0.07 19.65
N LEU A 26 4.78 0.65 18.81
CA LEU A 26 4.97 0.22 17.42
C LEU A 26 5.48 -1.23 17.30
N TYR A 27 6.27 -1.72 18.26
CA TYR A 27 6.90 -3.05 18.22
C TYR A 27 5.91 -4.22 18.20
N SER A 28 4.66 -3.99 18.60
CA SER A 28 3.64 -5.02 18.71
C SER A 28 2.69 -5.10 17.52
N HIS A 29 2.91 -4.27 16.49
CA HIS A 29 2.02 -4.17 15.34
C HIS A 29 2.79 -4.25 14.02
N PRO A 30 2.24 -4.94 13.00
CA PRO A 30 2.74 -4.81 11.65
C PRO A 30 2.44 -3.40 11.12
N LEU A 31 3.43 -2.77 10.51
CA LEU A 31 3.42 -1.35 10.18
C LEU A 31 3.37 -1.15 8.67
N HIS A 32 2.44 -0.33 8.19
CA HIS A 32 2.42 0.14 6.82
C HIS A 32 2.88 1.60 6.80
N ILE A 33 4.01 1.86 6.17
CA ILE A 33 4.65 3.17 6.13
C ILE A 33 4.51 3.77 4.74
N GLU A 34 3.85 4.92 4.66
CA GLU A 34 3.67 5.68 3.44
C GLU A 34 4.68 6.83 3.37
N PHE A 35 5.32 6.96 2.21
CA PHE A 35 6.05 8.16 1.84
C PHE A 35 5.20 8.98 0.88
N ARG A 36 4.80 10.18 1.33
CA ARG A 36 4.10 11.12 0.45
C ARG A 36 5.14 11.81 -0.42
N ASN A 37 4.96 11.72 -1.74
CA ASN A 37 5.77 12.45 -2.72
C ASN A 37 5.63 13.96 -2.50
N ASN A 38 6.54 14.52 -1.72
CA ASN A 38 6.96 15.90 -1.88
C ASN A 38 8.29 15.81 -2.62
N GLU A 39 8.39 16.42 -3.81
CA GLU A 39 9.55 16.38 -4.72
C GLU A 39 10.91 16.73 -4.07
N ILE A 40 10.88 17.22 -2.83
CA ILE A 40 12.01 17.66 -2.03
C ILE A 40 12.61 16.52 -1.18
N TYR A 41 11.84 15.49 -0.83
CA TYR A 41 12.26 14.46 0.14
C TYR A 41 12.38 13.10 -0.54
N ARG A 42 13.62 12.67 -0.80
CA ARG A 42 13.90 11.26 -1.11
C ARG A 42 13.65 10.41 0.13
N THR A 43 13.22 9.16 -0.09
CA THR A 43 13.09 8.15 0.95
C THR A 43 14.39 8.09 1.80
N PRO A 44 14.34 8.37 3.11
CA PRO A 44 15.53 8.47 3.96
C PRO A 44 16.05 7.08 4.35
N LEU A 45 16.67 6.38 3.39
CA LEU A 45 17.04 4.97 3.47
C LEU A 45 17.81 4.59 4.75
N ASN A 46 18.71 5.46 5.24
CA ASN A 46 19.45 5.19 6.48
C ASN A 46 18.54 5.16 7.71
N LYS A 47 17.67 6.18 7.88
CA LYS A 47 16.72 6.22 9.00
C LYS A 47 15.69 5.08 8.90
N LEU A 48 15.28 4.76 7.67
CA LEU A 48 14.34 3.67 7.43
C LEU A 48 14.95 2.30 7.73
N ARG A 49 16.25 2.09 7.42
CA ARG A 49 16.97 0.86 7.81
C ARG A 49 16.92 0.65 9.31
N ASP A 50 17.35 1.66 10.07
CA ASP A 50 17.35 1.60 11.54
C ASP A 50 15.93 1.34 12.07
N PHE A 51 14.92 1.94 11.45
CA PHE A 51 13.53 1.71 11.80
C PHE A 51 13.09 0.26 11.54
N ILE A 52 13.35 -0.29 10.36
CA ILE A 52 12.97 -1.67 9.99
C ILE A 52 13.65 -2.69 10.90
N GLU A 53 14.95 -2.53 11.17
CA GLU A 53 15.71 -3.41 12.06
C GLU A 53 15.10 -3.52 13.47
N ASN A 54 14.45 -2.45 13.94
CA ASN A 54 13.84 -2.40 15.27
C ASN A 54 12.36 -2.84 15.33
N HIS A 55 11.63 -2.86 14.20
CA HIS A 55 10.18 -3.11 14.18
C HIS A 55 9.76 -4.38 13.43
N GLY A 56 10.64 -4.94 12.60
CA GLY A 56 10.46 -6.22 11.92
C GLY A 56 9.42 -6.20 10.81
N ASP A 57 8.13 -6.23 11.14
CA ASP A 57 7.05 -6.44 10.17
C ASP A 57 6.62 -5.10 9.54
N VAL A 58 7.43 -4.61 8.60
CA VAL A 58 7.26 -3.31 7.95
C VAL A 58 6.98 -3.48 6.46
N GLN A 59 5.82 -2.97 6.02
CA GLN A 59 5.46 -2.80 4.61
C GLN A 59 5.59 -1.32 4.25
N VAL A 60 6.12 -1.02 3.06
CA VAL A 60 6.32 0.36 2.59
C VAL A 60 5.53 0.65 1.33
N ASP A 61 4.83 1.78 1.32
CA ASP A 61 4.39 2.44 0.08
C ASP A 61 5.17 3.73 -0.15
N CYS A 62 6.12 3.66 -1.09
CA CYS A 62 6.94 4.81 -1.47
C CYS A 62 6.33 5.63 -2.62
N ASN A 63 5.14 5.26 -3.13
CA ASN A 63 4.55 5.87 -4.33
C ASN A 63 5.55 5.91 -5.50
N SER A 64 6.40 4.88 -5.60
CA SER A 64 7.48 4.81 -6.58
C SER A 64 7.00 4.28 -7.91
N LYS A 65 7.72 4.72 -8.95
CA LYS A 65 7.61 4.25 -10.34
C LYS A 65 8.91 3.62 -10.84
N SER A 66 9.82 3.31 -9.91
CA SER A 66 11.19 2.89 -10.21
C SER A 66 11.49 1.57 -9.51
N HIS A 67 11.82 0.55 -10.30
CA HIS A 67 12.23 -0.74 -9.74
C HIS A 67 13.45 -0.63 -8.81
N LYS A 68 14.36 0.31 -9.08
CA LYS A 68 15.55 0.51 -8.25
C LYS A 68 15.21 0.90 -6.82
N GLU A 69 14.23 1.78 -6.65
CA GLU A 69 13.80 2.21 -5.30
C GLU A 69 13.07 1.07 -4.58
N VAL A 70 12.24 0.32 -5.30
CA VAL A 70 11.59 -0.88 -4.76
C VAL A 70 12.62 -1.91 -4.31
N MET A 71 13.64 -2.17 -5.13
CA MET A 71 14.74 -3.08 -4.80
C MET A 71 15.53 -2.61 -3.58
N ASP A 72 15.89 -1.33 -3.50
CA ASP A 72 16.59 -0.78 -2.35
C ASP A 72 15.79 -1.02 -1.06
N LEU A 73 14.48 -0.79 -1.08
CA LEU A 73 13.59 -1.01 0.06
C LEU A 73 13.47 -2.49 0.45
N LEU A 74 13.36 -3.40 -0.53
CA LEU A 74 13.38 -4.83 -0.27
C LEU A 74 14.73 -5.28 0.35
N MET A 75 15.84 -4.75 -0.15
CA MET A 75 17.17 -5.03 0.40
C MET A 75 17.38 -4.46 1.80
N LEU A 76 16.65 -3.41 2.19
CA LEU A 76 16.61 -2.91 3.56
C LEU A 76 15.84 -3.82 4.53
N GLY A 77 15.15 -4.84 4.03
CA GLY A 77 14.39 -5.79 4.83
C GLY A 77 12.90 -5.46 4.96
N CYS A 78 12.34 -4.62 4.09
CA CYS A 78 10.88 -4.46 4.05
C CYS A 78 10.20 -5.79 3.69
N ASN A 79 9.16 -6.17 4.45
CA ASN A 79 8.42 -7.40 4.22
C ASN A 79 7.64 -7.38 2.90
N ARG A 80 7.16 -6.19 2.52
CA ARG A 80 6.50 -5.92 1.25
C ARG A 80 6.76 -4.47 0.85
N VAL A 81 6.82 -4.22 -0.45
CA VAL A 81 7.00 -2.87 -1.01
C VAL A 81 6.03 -2.70 -2.16
N SER A 82 5.40 -1.52 -2.26
CA SER A 82 4.54 -1.23 -3.41
C SER A 82 5.21 -0.47 -4.55
N ILE A 83 4.71 -0.72 -5.75
CA ILE A 83 4.95 0.06 -6.96
C ILE A 83 3.61 0.58 -7.48
N ASP A 84 3.57 1.81 -8.00
CA ASP A 84 2.36 2.34 -8.63
C ASP A 84 1.94 1.44 -9.80
N ILE A 85 0.68 0.99 -9.81
CA ILE A 85 0.13 0.12 -10.86
C ILE A 85 0.24 0.75 -12.26
N PHE A 86 0.22 2.08 -12.37
CA PHE A 86 0.32 2.83 -13.61
C PHE A 86 1.78 3.06 -14.06
N THR A 87 2.74 2.44 -13.37
CA THR A 87 4.12 2.37 -13.85
C THR A 87 4.20 1.52 -15.12
N LYS A 88 5.20 1.77 -15.97
CA LYS A 88 5.46 0.98 -17.18
C LYS A 88 5.62 -0.51 -16.84
N ASN A 89 5.13 -1.39 -17.73
CA ASN A 89 5.12 -2.84 -17.49
C ASN A 89 6.51 -3.40 -17.22
N ASN A 90 7.51 -2.96 -17.96
CA ASN A 90 8.89 -3.40 -17.78
C ASN A 90 9.42 -3.14 -16.36
N GLU A 91 9.04 -2.02 -15.73
CA GLU A 91 9.44 -1.71 -14.35
C GLU A 91 8.74 -2.65 -13.35
N ILE A 92 7.46 -2.96 -13.58
CA ILE A 92 6.70 -3.90 -12.75
C ILE A 92 7.28 -5.31 -12.87
N GLU A 93 7.55 -5.77 -14.10
CA GLU A 93 8.17 -7.07 -14.38
C GLU A 93 9.53 -7.20 -13.70
N LEU A 94 10.38 -6.15 -13.80
CA LEU A 94 11.69 -6.11 -13.14
C LEU A 94 11.56 -6.20 -11.62
N CYS A 95 10.60 -5.49 -11.01
CA CYS A 95 10.35 -5.61 -9.58
C CYS A 95 9.94 -7.02 -9.18
N HIS A 96 9.02 -7.62 -9.95
CA HIS A 96 8.48 -8.94 -9.65
C HIS A 96 9.52 -10.03 -9.80
N ALA A 97 10.39 -9.93 -10.81
CA ALA A 97 11.49 -10.87 -11.02
C ALA A 97 12.46 -10.92 -9.82
N VAL A 98 12.54 -9.82 -9.04
CA VAL A 98 13.38 -9.75 -7.84
C VAL A 98 12.67 -10.29 -6.61
N SER A 99 11.36 -10.07 -6.47
CA SER A 99 10.61 -10.52 -5.30
C SER A 99 9.12 -10.72 -5.55
N GLU A 100 8.59 -11.82 -5.01
CA GLU A 100 7.15 -12.08 -4.89
C GLU A 100 6.46 -11.17 -3.85
N GLN A 101 7.24 -10.43 -3.04
CA GLN A 101 6.73 -9.52 -2.01
C GLN A 101 6.29 -8.15 -2.57
N LEU A 102 6.29 -7.99 -3.90
CA LEU A 102 5.81 -6.79 -4.57
C LEU A 102 4.29 -6.65 -4.46
N ILE A 103 3.84 -5.43 -4.19
CA ILE A 103 2.42 -5.05 -4.23
C ILE A 103 2.20 -4.00 -5.32
N LEU A 104 1.14 -4.14 -6.12
CA LEU A 104 0.70 -3.07 -7.00
C LEU A 104 -0.16 -2.09 -6.21
N ALA A 105 0.25 -0.82 -6.10
CA ALA A 105 -0.53 0.21 -5.41
C ALA A 105 -1.42 1.00 -6.38
N ILE A 106 -2.67 1.20 -5.96
CA ILE A 106 -3.68 2.05 -6.60
C ILE A 106 -4.06 3.13 -5.61
N THR A 107 -3.63 4.36 -5.85
CA THR A 107 -4.19 5.53 -5.15
C THR A 107 -5.41 6.04 -5.91
N LEU A 108 -6.59 5.93 -5.30
CA LEU A 108 -7.82 6.39 -5.93
C LEU A 108 -7.82 7.92 -6.11
N PRO A 109 -8.30 8.43 -7.26
CA PRO A 109 -8.41 9.86 -7.48
C PRO A 109 -9.53 10.46 -6.63
N SER A 110 -9.38 11.73 -6.21
CA SER A 110 -10.39 12.42 -5.39
C SER A 110 -11.74 12.61 -6.11
N ASN A 111 -11.72 12.63 -7.44
CA ASN A 111 -12.89 12.71 -8.32
C ASN A 111 -13.21 11.33 -8.92
N LEU A 112 -13.24 10.29 -8.08
CA LEU A 112 -13.57 8.94 -8.49
C LEU A 112 -14.92 8.90 -9.22
N SER A 113 -14.94 8.22 -10.37
CA SER A 113 -16.13 8.05 -11.20
C SER A 113 -16.22 6.63 -11.73
N LEU A 114 -17.42 6.23 -12.16
CA LEU A 114 -17.60 4.92 -12.80
C LEU A 114 -16.75 4.82 -14.08
N THR A 115 -16.65 5.91 -14.84
CA THR A 115 -15.83 5.98 -16.07
C THR A 115 -14.35 5.73 -15.78
N TYR A 116 -13.79 6.28 -14.70
CA TYR A 116 -12.42 5.97 -14.31
C TYR A 116 -12.23 4.46 -14.05
N LEU A 117 -13.21 3.83 -13.41
CA LEU A 117 -13.15 2.39 -13.15
C LEU A 117 -13.16 1.58 -14.45
N THR A 118 -14.13 1.85 -15.34
CA THR A 118 -14.33 1.07 -16.56
C THR A 118 -13.28 1.31 -17.63
N ASP A 119 -12.79 2.54 -17.75
CA ASP A 119 -11.97 2.96 -18.90
C ASP A 119 -10.49 3.06 -18.53
N THR A 120 -10.16 3.11 -17.24
CA THR A 120 -8.78 3.25 -16.76
C THR A 120 -8.37 2.11 -15.84
N LEU A 121 -9.06 1.93 -14.70
CA LEU A 121 -8.59 1.00 -13.68
C LEU A 121 -8.75 -0.48 -14.07
N PHE A 122 -9.94 -0.89 -14.53
CA PHE A 122 -10.19 -2.30 -14.88
C PHE A 122 -9.38 -2.76 -16.10
N PRO A 123 -9.24 -1.96 -17.18
CA PRO A 123 -8.33 -2.29 -18.27
C PRO A 123 -6.89 -2.45 -17.77
N ARG A 124 -6.42 -1.54 -16.92
CA ARG A 124 -5.07 -1.62 -16.36
C ARG A 124 -4.87 -2.87 -15.50
N LEU A 125 -5.84 -3.21 -14.66
CA LEU A 125 -5.81 -4.44 -13.85
C LEU A 125 -5.75 -5.71 -14.71
N ASN A 126 -6.48 -5.75 -15.83
CA ASN A 126 -6.39 -6.86 -16.77
C ASN A 126 -5.01 -6.95 -17.43
N GLU A 127 -4.41 -5.81 -17.79
CA GLU A 127 -3.09 -5.78 -18.41
C GLU A 127 -1.98 -6.25 -17.45
N VAL A 128 -1.99 -5.77 -16.20
CA VAL A 128 -0.94 -6.14 -15.22
C VAL A 128 -1.08 -7.55 -14.67
N LYS A 129 -2.24 -8.18 -14.90
CA LYS A 129 -2.53 -9.56 -14.50
C LYS A 129 -1.43 -10.53 -14.95
N ASP A 130 -0.93 -10.32 -16.16
CA ASP A 130 0.03 -11.21 -16.81
C ASP A 130 1.49 -10.85 -16.50
N LEU A 131 1.74 -9.79 -15.70
CA LEU A 131 3.10 -9.33 -15.34
C LEU A 131 3.67 -10.01 -14.08
N GLY A 132 2.83 -10.74 -13.34
CA GLY A 132 3.23 -11.61 -12.23
C GLY A 132 2.78 -11.21 -10.82
N PRO A 133 2.83 -9.93 -10.39
CA PRO A 133 2.37 -9.54 -9.06
C PRO A 133 0.89 -9.89 -8.83
N SER A 134 0.63 -10.66 -7.78
CA SER A 134 -0.72 -11.14 -7.44
C SER A 134 -1.37 -10.33 -6.32
N SER A 135 -0.65 -9.39 -5.70
CA SER A 135 -1.15 -8.56 -4.61
C SER A 135 -1.39 -7.12 -5.06
N VAL A 136 -2.54 -6.55 -4.69
CA VAL A 136 -2.94 -5.19 -5.05
C VAL A 136 -3.39 -4.44 -3.80
N LEU A 137 -2.81 -3.26 -3.57
CA LEU A 137 -3.20 -2.32 -2.52
C LEU A 137 -4.08 -1.22 -3.13
N ILE A 138 -5.29 -1.04 -2.60
CA ILE A 138 -6.15 0.11 -2.92
C ILE A 138 -6.14 1.10 -1.77
N ILE A 139 -5.76 2.34 -2.08
CA ILE A 139 -5.71 3.47 -1.14
C ILE A 139 -6.79 4.47 -1.53
N SER A 140 -7.79 4.66 -0.67
CA SER A 140 -8.80 5.69 -0.87
C SER A 140 -8.39 7.02 -0.23
N LYS A 141 -8.83 8.13 -0.84
CA LYS A 141 -8.68 9.50 -0.31
C LYS A 141 -9.98 10.07 0.25
N ARG A 142 -11.08 9.34 0.10
CA ARG A 142 -12.42 9.77 0.52
C ARG A 142 -13.17 8.59 1.09
N LYS A 143 -13.97 8.88 2.13
CA LYS A 143 -14.84 7.90 2.75
C LYS A 143 -15.84 7.34 1.74
N GLY A 144 -16.04 6.02 1.77
CA GLY A 144 -16.93 5.29 0.88
C GLY A 144 -16.35 4.89 -0.48
N ASP A 145 -15.28 5.54 -0.96
CA ASP A 145 -14.69 5.25 -2.27
C ASP A 145 -14.16 3.81 -2.33
N LEU A 146 -13.50 3.35 -1.27
CA LEU A 146 -12.93 2.00 -1.25
C LEU A 146 -14.00 0.93 -1.41
N ALA A 147 -15.09 1.01 -0.64
CA ALA A 147 -16.20 0.06 -0.73
C ALA A 147 -16.85 0.13 -2.13
N PHE A 148 -17.08 1.34 -2.63
CA PHE A 148 -17.62 1.56 -3.98
C PHE A 148 -16.77 0.90 -5.07
N VAL A 149 -15.44 1.04 -5.00
CA VAL A 149 -14.53 0.41 -5.97
C VAL A 149 -14.57 -1.10 -5.83
N ILE A 150 -14.32 -1.64 -4.63
CA ILE A 150 -14.25 -3.08 -4.40
C ILE A 150 -15.51 -3.78 -4.89
N ASP A 151 -16.68 -3.24 -4.58
CA ASP A 151 -17.97 -3.82 -4.96
C ASP A 151 -18.23 -3.78 -6.48
N LYS A 152 -17.53 -2.91 -7.22
CA LYS A 152 -17.65 -2.80 -8.68
C LYS A 152 -16.57 -3.54 -9.46
N ILE A 153 -15.47 -3.96 -8.84
CA ILE A 153 -14.44 -4.76 -9.52
C ILE A 153 -15.10 -6.03 -10.10
N PRO A 154 -14.91 -6.32 -11.41
CA PRO A 154 -15.40 -7.54 -12.03
C PRO A 154 -14.94 -8.79 -11.27
N LYS A 155 -15.83 -9.78 -11.17
CA LYS A 155 -15.59 -11.01 -10.37
C LYS A 155 -14.26 -11.68 -10.72
N ASP A 156 -13.90 -11.75 -12.00
CA ASP A 156 -12.67 -12.41 -12.44
C ASP A 156 -11.41 -11.69 -11.96
N LEU A 157 -11.40 -10.35 -11.99
CA LEU A 157 -10.32 -9.55 -11.43
C LEU A 157 -10.27 -9.64 -9.90
N ARG A 158 -11.45 -9.54 -9.25
CA ARG A 158 -11.59 -9.64 -7.80
C ARG A 158 -11.08 -10.98 -7.26
N ASN A 159 -11.27 -12.05 -8.03
CA ASN A 159 -10.84 -13.40 -7.67
C ASN A 159 -9.39 -13.71 -8.03
N TYR A 160 -8.80 -12.94 -8.93
CA TYR A 160 -7.41 -13.16 -9.32
C TYR A 160 -6.42 -12.57 -8.32
N PHE A 161 -6.64 -11.32 -7.92
CA PHE A 161 -5.72 -10.62 -7.02
C PHE A 161 -6.05 -10.88 -5.55
N SER A 162 -5.00 -10.84 -4.73
CA SER A 162 -5.08 -10.69 -3.27
C SER A 162 -5.10 -9.21 -2.91
N TRP A 163 -6.11 -8.76 -2.18
CA TRP A 163 -6.36 -7.33 -1.98
C TRP A 163 -5.93 -6.85 -0.59
N LEU A 164 -5.15 -5.79 -0.56
CA LEU A 164 -4.90 -4.97 0.62
C LEU A 164 -5.72 -3.69 0.51
N LEU A 165 -6.40 -3.30 1.60
CA LEU A 165 -7.37 -2.21 1.58
C LEU A 165 -6.98 -1.12 2.58
N ALA A 166 -6.73 0.10 2.09
CA ALA A 166 -6.42 1.28 2.89
C ALA A 166 -7.57 2.32 2.81
N PRO A 167 -8.62 2.16 3.62
CA PRO A 167 -9.76 3.08 3.66
C PRO A 167 -9.38 4.42 4.29
N GLU A 168 -10.00 5.51 3.81
CA GLU A 168 -9.83 6.86 4.36
C GLU A 168 -10.45 7.00 5.75
N GLU A 169 -11.44 6.17 6.06
CA GLU A 169 -12.08 6.10 7.38
C GLU A 169 -11.09 5.78 8.52
N GLY A 170 -9.97 5.14 8.16
CA GLY A 170 -9.01 4.66 9.14
C GLY A 170 -9.45 3.38 9.86
N ASP A 171 -10.55 2.77 9.43
CA ASP A 171 -11.08 1.52 9.98
C ASP A 171 -11.68 0.66 8.86
N THR A 172 -11.95 -0.61 9.16
CA THR A 172 -12.57 -1.53 8.20
C THR A 172 -13.93 -1.00 7.74
N VAL A 173 -14.22 -1.13 6.45
CA VAL A 173 -15.51 -0.74 5.87
C VAL A 173 -16.29 -1.97 5.40
N PRO A 174 -17.63 -1.94 5.45
CA PRO A 174 -18.43 -3.04 4.93
C PRO A 174 -18.25 -3.15 3.41
N ILE A 175 -18.00 -4.37 2.93
CA ILE A 175 -17.88 -4.70 1.52
C ILE A 175 -18.72 -5.94 1.21
N SER A 176 -19.21 -6.05 -0.02
CA SER A 176 -20.12 -7.13 -0.43
C SER A 176 -19.49 -8.53 -0.39
N ASN A 177 -18.16 -8.64 -0.55
CA ASN A 177 -17.43 -9.90 -0.53
C ASN A 177 -15.99 -9.68 -0.02
N ASN A 178 -15.57 -10.51 0.94
CA ASN A 178 -14.27 -10.42 1.59
C ASN A 178 -13.31 -11.62 1.33
N GLN A 179 -13.66 -12.54 0.42
CA GLN A 179 -12.93 -13.81 0.23
C GLN A 179 -11.45 -13.64 -0.15
N ASN A 180 -11.12 -12.66 -1.00
CA ASN A 180 -9.75 -12.42 -1.48
C ASN A 180 -9.09 -11.21 -0.82
N ILE A 181 -9.65 -10.73 0.30
CA ILE A 181 -9.05 -9.64 1.06
C ILE A 181 -7.94 -10.23 1.94
N LEU A 182 -6.70 -9.90 1.59
CA LEU A 182 -5.51 -10.31 2.33
C LEU A 182 -5.42 -9.58 3.67
N GLY A 183 -5.70 -8.28 3.65
CA GLY A 183 -5.61 -7.46 4.85
C GLY A 183 -6.11 -6.03 4.69
N TRP A 184 -6.16 -5.35 5.83
CA TRP A 184 -6.56 -3.96 5.97
C TRP A 184 -5.39 -3.12 6.45
N ILE A 185 -5.32 -1.89 5.97
CA ILE A 185 -4.30 -0.90 6.31
C ILE A 185 -5.04 0.27 6.95
N LEU A 186 -5.00 0.31 8.28
CA LEU A 186 -5.92 1.09 9.11
C LEU A 186 -5.17 2.19 9.86
N ASP A 187 -5.89 3.19 10.38
CA ASP A 187 -5.29 4.32 11.10
C ASP A 187 -4.34 3.87 12.21
N GLY A 188 -3.05 4.22 12.05
CA GLY A 188 -2.01 3.73 12.93
C GLY A 188 -2.14 4.20 14.37
N GLU A 189 -2.49 5.48 14.58
CA GLU A 189 -2.69 6.10 15.89
C GLU A 189 -3.73 5.32 16.71
N ARG A 190 -4.89 5.05 16.12
CA ARG A 190 -5.94 4.25 16.76
C ARG A 190 -5.52 2.81 17.01
N ARG A 191 -4.75 2.20 16.09
CA ARG A 191 -4.34 0.79 16.22
C ARG A 191 -3.35 0.59 17.36
N ILE A 192 -2.48 1.55 17.62
CA ILE A 192 -1.49 1.48 18.70
C ILE A 192 -2.00 2.04 20.05
N GLY A 193 -3.28 2.46 20.11
CA GLY A 193 -3.94 2.89 21.34
C GLY A 193 -3.57 4.29 21.80
N VAL A 194 -3.46 5.24 20.86
CA VAL A 194 -3.30 6.69 21.14
C VAL A 194 -4.65 7.39 21.08
#